data_AF-K6A674-F1
#
_entry.id   AF-K6A674-F1
#
_cell.length_a   1.000
_cell.length_b   1.000
_cell.length_c   1.000
_cell.angle_alpha   90.00
_cell.angle_beta   90.00
_cell.angle_gamma   90.00
#
_symmetry.space_group_name_H-M   'P 1'
#
loop_
_entity.id
_entity.type
_entity.pdbx_description
1 polymer ?
#
loop_
_entity_poly.entity_id
_entity_poly.type
_entity_poly.pdbx_seq_one_letter_code
_entity_poly.pdbx_strand_id
1 'polypeptide(L)'
;MTEAAQELRLRCEQLEGELREVKKQCNKLAHLLEHAVWEEDMIAEEPIVFNGLTADFVELIGPLLMSRKWTVNGRHDVQPFLRSLDSVFHIRYDPEKDYLALGRLTNVVQEYLDNHRDDDLPG
;
A
#
# COMPACT_ATOMS: atom_id res chain seq x y z
N MET A 1 -3.22 46.74 43.84
CA MET A 1 -3.09 45.27 43.75
C MET A 1 -1.73 44.91 44.31
N THR A 2 -1.62 43.82 45.08
CA THR A 2 -0.35 43.32 45.60
C THR A 2 0.43 42.58 44.52
N GLU A 3 1.76 42.54 44.61
CA GLU A 3 2.64 41.83 43.65
C GLU A 3 2.21 40.36 43.47
N ALA A 4 1.87 39.68 44.57
CA ALA A 4 1.37 38.31 44.55
C ALA A 4 0.08 38.14 43.70
N ALA A 5 -0.81 39.15 43.69
CA ALA A 5 -2.02 39.10 42.88
C ALA A 5 -1.74 39.34 41.39
N GLN A 6 -0.71 40.11 41.05
CA GLN A 6 -0.26 40.29 39.66
C GLN A 6 0.46 39.04 39.14
N GLU A 7 1.32 38.44 39.96
CA GLU A 7 2.03 37.20 39.62
C GLU A 7 1.06 36.03 39.39
N LEU A 8 0.06 35.88 40.27
CA LEU A 8 -1.00 34.87 40.11
C LEU A 8 -1.78 35.08 38.81
N ARG A 9 -2.12 36.32 38.47
CA ARG A 9 -2.84 36.66 37.24
C ARG A 9 -2.03 36.30 36.00
N LEU A 10 -0.75 36.66 35.97
CA LEU A 10 0.14 36.36 34.85
C LEU A 10 0.25 34.84 34.63
N ARG A 11 0.33 34.10 35.73
CA ARG A 11 0.39 32.64 35.73
C ARG A 11 -0.91 32.00 35.23
N CYS A 12 -2.07 32.55 35.60
CA CYS A 12 -3.35 32.12 35.04
C CYS A 12 -3.44 32.40 33.54
N GLU A 13 -3.03 33.57 33.08
CA GLU A 13 -3.02 33.93 31.65
C GLU A 13 -2.11 32.99 30.83
N GLN A 14 -0.97 32.59 31.39
CA GLN A 14 -0.07 31.61 30.79
C GLN A 14 -0.70 30.21 30.72
N LEU A 15 -1.28 29.72 31.82
CA LEU A 15 -1.95 28.42 31.88
C LEU A 15 -3.16 28.33 30.93
N GLU A 16 -3.90 29.43 30.74
CA GLU A 16 -4.96 29.51 29.74
C GLU A 16 -4.42 29.39 28.31
N GLY A 17 -3.24 29.97 28.04
CA GLY A 17 -2.53 29.81 26.77
C GLY A 17 -2.18 28.34 26.50
N GLU A 18 -1.58 27.67 27.48
CA GLU A 18 -1.22 26.26 27.40
C GLU A 18 -2.45 25.36 27.20
N LEU A 19 -3.53 25.61 27.94
CA LEU A 19 -4.79 24.86 27.80
C LEU A 19 -5.41 25.00 26.40
N ARG A 20 -5.34 26.20 25.80
CA ARG A 20 -5.81 26.44 24.43
C ARG A 20 -5.01 25.62 23.42
N GLU A 21 -3.70 25.53 23.58
CA GLU A 21 -2.85 24.74 22.68
C GLU A 21 -3.12 23.24 22.84
N VAL A 22 -3.27 22.75 24.07
CA VAL A 22 -3.65 21.34 24.31
C VAL A 22 -4.99 21.01 23.63
N LYS A 23 -6.01 21.86 23.77
CA LYS A 23 -7.29 21.67 23.10
C LYS A 23 -7.15 21.61 21.58
N LYS A 24 -6.30 22.45 21.00
CA LYS A 24 -6.03 22.46 19.56
C LYS A 24 -5.40 21.14 19.10
N GLN A 25 -4.41 20.62 19.85
CA GLN A 25 -3.78 19.34 19.53
C GLN A 25 -4.76 18.16 19.69
N CYS A 26 -5.61 18.17 20.72
CA CYS A 26 -6.65 17.16 20.89
C CYS A 26 -7.64 17.15 19.72
N ASN A 27 -8.09 18.32 19.26
CA ASN A 27 -8.99 18.40 18.10
C ASN A 27 -8.33 17.89 16.82
N LYS A 28 -7.04 18.20 16.62
CA LYS A 28 -6.28 17.69 15.49
C LYS A 28 -6.16 16.16 15.53
N LEU A 29 -5.87 15.60 16.71
CA LEU A 29 -5.81 14.15 16.89
C LEU A 29 -7.18 13.50 16.65
N ALA A 30 -8.25 14.06 17.18
CA ALA A 30 -9.61 13.56 16.96
C ALA A 30 -9.95 13.49 15.46
N HIS A 31 -9.60 14.53 14.70
CA HIS A 31 -9.83 14.56 13.26
C HIS A 31 -8.98 13.54 12.49
N LEU A 32 -7.74 13.27 12.94
CA LEU A 32 -6.91 12.21 12.36
C LEU A 32 -7.48 10.82 12.65
N LEU A 33 -8.07 10.63 13.82
CA LEU A 33 -8.64 9.35 14.24
C LEU A 33 -10.04 9.08 13.66
N GLU A 34 -10.77 10.10 13.22
CA GLU A 34 -12.11 9.97 12.61
C GLU A 34 -12.13 9.07 11.36
N HIS A 35 -11.00 8.97 10.67
CA HIS A 35 -10.83 8.12 9.48
C HIS A 35 -9.80 7.01 9.67
N ALA A 36 -9.34 6.79 10.90
CA ALA A 36 -8.44 5.69 11.18
C ALA A 36 -9.20 4.37 11.07
N VAL A 37 -8.67 3.44 10.28
CA VAL A 37 -9.08 2.04 10.31
C VAL A 37 -8.28 1.36 11.41
N TRP A 38 -8.95 0.79 12.39
CA TRP A 38 -8.32 0.12 13.52
C TRP A 38 -7.92 -1.31 13.14
N GLU A 39 -6.84 -1.82 13.73
CA GLU A 39 -6.37 -3.19 13.47
C GLU A 39 -7.47 -4.25 13.70
N GLU A 40 -8.39 -4.01 14.64
CA GLU A 40 -9.53 -4.88 14.94
C GLU A 40 -10.56 -4.94 13.78
N ASP A 41 -10.64 -3.88 12.97
CA ASP A 41 -11.48 -3.78 11.78
C ASP A 41 -10.72 -4.12 10.49
N MET A 42 -9.41 -4.36 10.58
CA MET A 42 -8.60 -4.82 9.45
C MET A 42 -8.82 -6.31 9.24
N ILE A 43 -9.37 -6.69 8.10
CA ILE A 43 -9.33 -8.07 7.62
C ILE A 43 -7.86 -8.35 7.28
N ALA A 44 -7.23 -9.28 8.00
CA ALA A 44 -5.90 -9.76 7.63
C ALA A 44 -5.97 -10.27 6.18
N GLU A 45 -5.24 -9.64 5.27
CA GLU A 45 -5.16 -10.12 3.90
C GLU A 45 -4.63 -11.55 3.94
N GLU A 46 -5.48 -12.52 3.57
CA GLU A 46 -5.06 -13.91 3.45
C GLU A 46 -4.21 -14.02 2.17
N PRO A 47 -2.88 -14.21 2.29
CA PRO A 47 -2.02 -14.26 1.12
C PRO A 47 -2.27 -15.55 0.34
N ILE A 48 -2.44 -15.42 -0.97
CA ILE A 48 -2.49 -16.59 -1.86
C ILE A 48 -1.05 -16.96 -2.21
N VAL A 49 -0.69 -18.23 -2.00
CA VAL A 49 0.65 -18.73 -2.32
C VAL A 49 0.61 -19.64 -3.54
N PHE A 50 1.29 -19.22 -4.61
CA PHE A 50 1.57 -20.07 -5.75
C PHE A 50 2.85 -20.86 -5.48
N ASN A 51 2.72 -22.19 -5.38
CA ASN A 51 3.85 -23.11 -5.19
C ASN A 51 4.25 -23.70 -6.56
N GLY A 52 5.25 -23.10 -7.21
CA GLY A 52 5.67 -23.53 -8.55
C GLY A 52 6.73 -22.63 -9.17
N LEU A 53 7.13 -22.92 -10.41
CA LEU A 53 8.10 -22.11 -11.14
C LEU A 53 7.48 -20.76 -11.50
N THR A 54 8.29 -19.71 -11.48
CA THR A 54 7.83 -18.36 -11.88
C THR A 54 7.31 -18.34 -13.31
N ALA A 55 7.93 -19.10 -14.22
CA ALA A 55 7.47 -19.19 -15.61
C ALA A 55 6.03 -19.73 -15.70
N ASP A 56 5.72 -20.82 -14.99
CA ASP A 56 4.38 -21.40 -14.95
C ASP A 56 3.34 -20.39 -14.43
N PHE A 57 3.71 -19.61 -13.40
CA PHE A 57 2.85 -18.55 -12.90
C PHE A 57 2.59 -17.48 -13.97
N VAL A 58 3.63 -17.03 -14.67
CA VAL A 58 3.49 -16.00 -15.72
C VAL A 58 2.61 -16.50 -16.87
N GLU A 59 2.73 -17.76 -17.27
CA GLU A 59 1.83 -18.36 -18.27
C GLU A 59 0.35 -18.33 -17.82
N LEU A 60 0.07 -18.56 -16.53
CA LEU A 60 -1.29 -18.52 -16.01
C LEU A 60 -1.90 -17.11 -16.02
N ILE A 61 -1.10 -16.08 -15.74
CA ILE A 61 -1.56 -14.69 -15.74
C ILE A 61 -1.39 -13.99 -17.10
N GLY A 62 -0.67 -14.60 -18.04
CA GLY A 62 -0.38 -14.08 -19.37
C GLY A 62 -1.62 -13.57 -20.13
N PRO A 63 -2.71 -14.35 -20.22
CA PRO A 63 -3.95 -13.88 -20.85
C PRO A 63 -4.54 -12.64 -20.19
N LEU A 64 -4.37 -12.48 -18.88
CA LEU A 64 -4.80 -11.29 -18.16
C LEU A 64 -3.89 -10.12 -18.51
N LEU A 65 -2.56 -10.29 -18.45
CA LEU A 65 -1.59 -9.26 -18.80
C LEU A 65 -1.82 -8.68 -20.21
N MET A 66 -2.17 -9.53 -21.19
CA MET A 66 -2.44 -9.12 -22.58
C MET A 66 -3.85 -8.55 -22.80
N SER A 67 -4.77 -8.74 -21.86
CA SER A 67 -6.16 -8.32 -21.99
C SER A 67 -6.34 -6.83 -21.66
N ARG A 68 -6.98 -6.08 -22.56
CA ARG A 68 -7.35 -4.66 -22.30
C ARG A 68 -8.54 -4.47 -21.35
N LYS A 69 -9.04 -5.54 -20.70
CA LYS A 69 -10.27 -5.52 -19.90
C LYS A 69 -10.06 -5.15 -18.43
N TRP A 70 -8.82 -4.99 -17.97
CA TRP A 70 -8.53 -4.60 -16.60
C TRP A 70 -7.84 -3.24 -16.53
N THR A 71 -8.00 -2.58 -15.39
CA THR A 71 -7.28 -1.34 -15.05
C THR A 71 -6.90 -1.35 -13.57
N VAL A 72 -5.80 -0.70 -13.25
CA VAL A 72 -5.44 -0.31 -11.87
C VAL A 72 -5.61 1.19 -11.77
N ASN A 73 -6.52 1.64 -10.90
CA ASN A 73 -6.87 3.06 -10.74
C ASN A 73 -7.22 3.75 -12.08
N GLY A 74 -7.97 3.04 -12.94
CA GLY A 74 -8.41 3.55 -14.24
C GLY A 74 -7.32 3.58 -15.33
N ARG A 75 -6.12 3.07 -15.06
CA ARG A 75 -5.03 2.97 -16.05
C ARG A 75 -4.70 1.51 -16.36
N HIS A 76 -4.34 1.25 -17.61
CA HIS A 76 -3.84 -0.05 -18.05
C HIS A 76 -2.31 0.00 -18.09
N ASP A 77 -1.69 -0.33 -16.96
CA ASP A 77 -0.24 -0.30 -16.77
C ASP A 77 0.20 -1.54 -15.98
N VAL A 78 1.18 -2.26 -16.53
CA VAL A 78 1.64 -3.55 -16.03
C VAL A 78 2.31 -3.41 -14.67
N GLN A 79 3.08 -2.33 -14.44
CA GLN A 79 3.82 -2.20 -13.19
C GLN A 79 2.91 -1.97 -11.97
N PRO A 80 1.88 -1.09 -12.02
CA PRO A 80 0.83 -1.04 -11.00
C PRO A 80 0.09 -2.36 -10.84
N PHE A 81 -0.21 -3.07 -11.92
CA PHE A 81 -0.85 -4.39 -11.86
C PHE A 81 -0.02 -5.41 -11.09
N LEU A 82 1.27 -5.55 -11.42
CA LEU A 82 2.15 -6.48 -10.72
C LEU A 82 2.34 -6.11 -9.25
N ARG A 83 2.36 -4.81 -8.91
CA ARG A 83 2.37 -4.38 -7.51
C ARG A 83 1.11 -4.79 -6.75
N SER A 84 -0.06 -4.61 -7.35
CA SER A 84 -1.33 -5.04 -6.76
C SER A 84 -1.46 -6.56 -6.69
N LEU A 85 -0.85 -7.28 -7.64
CA LEU A 85 -0.82 -8.73 -7.61
C LEU A 85 0.11 -9.23 -6.51
N ASP A 86 1.32 -8.68 -6.39
CA ASP A 86 2.35 -9.05 -5.40
C ASP A 86 1.90 -8.81 -3.95
N SER A 87 0.99 -7.84 -3.71
CA SER A 87 0.45 -7.62 -2.36
C SER A 87 -0.43 -8.77 -1.87
N VAL A 88 -1.04 -9.54 -2.78
CA VAL A 88 -1.97 -10.64 -2.44
C VAL A 88 -1.47 -12.01 -2.85
N PHE A 89 -0.66 -12.11 -3.92
CA PHE A 89 -0.16 -13.34 -4.50
C PHE A 89 1.36 -13.45 -4.32
N HIS A 90 1.76 -14.40 -3.49
CA HIS A 90 3.16 -14.70 -3.22
C HIS A 90 3.59 -15.95 -4.00
N ILE A 91 4.75 -15.89 -4.65
CA ILE A 91 5.25 -16.97 -5.50
C ILE A 91 6.46 -17.61 -4.81
N ARG A 92 6.46 -18.92 -4.61
CA ARG A 92 7.65 -19.67 -4.22
C ARG A 92 7.70 -20.99 -4.97
N TYR A 93 8.88 -21.42 -5.38
CA TYR A 93 9.05 -22.74 -5.96
C TYR A 93 9.48 -23.78 -4.93
N ASP A 94 10.03 -23.33 -3.80
CA ASP A 94 10.58 -24.15 -2.74
C ASP A 94 10.00 -23.65 -1.39
N PRO A 95 9.34 -24.52 -0.60
CA PRO A 95 8.80 -24.16 0.70
C PRO A 95 9.84 -23.63 1.69
N GLU A 96 11.12 -23.97 1.52
CA GLU A 96 12.21 -23.54 2.40
C GLU A 96 12.82 -22.18 2.00
N LYS A 97 12.37 -21.60 0.87
CA LYS A 97 12.89 -20.33 0.35
C LYS A 97 11.91 -19.19 0.52
N ASP A 98 12.46 -17.98 0.51
CA ASP A 98 11.69 -16.75 0.49
C ASP A 98 10.83 -16.65 -0.78
N TYR A 99 9.75 -15.88 -0.67
CA TYR A 99 8.93 -15.53 -1.81
C TYR A 99 9.72 -14.75 -2.87
N LEU A 100 9.33 -14.93 -4.13
CA LEU A 100 9.89 -14.23 -5.26
C LEU A 100 9.72 -12.72 -5.07
N ALA A 101 10.83 -11.98 -5.14
CA ALA A 101 10.78 -10.53 -5.11
C ALA A 101 10.07 -9.96 -6.36
N LEU A 102 9.23 -8.93 -6.19
CA LEU A 102 8.53 -8.22 -7.27
C LEU A 102 9.43 -7.85 -8.46
N GLY A 103 10.68 -7.44 -8.21
CA GLY A 103 11.62 -7.09 -9.28
C GLY A 103 11.94 -8.27 -10.20
N ARG A 104 12.04 -9.49 -9.65
CA ARG A 104 12.20 -10.71 -10.44
C ARG A 104 10.95 -11.02 -11.25
N LEU A 105 9.77 -10.91 -10.64
CA LEU A 105 8.48 -11.11 -11.33
C LEU A 105 8.34 -10.13 -12.51
N THR A 106 8.69 -8.87 -12.29
CA THR A 106 8.64 -7.81 -13.32
C THR A 106 9.53 -8.17 -14.51
N ASN A 107 10.74 -8.68 -14.29
CA ASN A 107 11.64 -9.07 -15.36
C ASN A 107 11.06 -10.24 -16.19
N VAL A 108 10.56 -11.29 -15.53
CA VAL A 108 10.00 -12.47 -16.22
C VAL A 108 8.72 -12.09 -16.98
N VAL A 109 7.89 -11.22 -16.44
CA VAL A 109 6.70 -10.71 -17.14
C VAL A 109 7.10 -9.86 -18.34
N GLN A 110 8.12 -9.01 -18.23
CA GLN A 110 8.60 -8.22 -19.36
C GLN A 110 9.12 -9.13 -20.49
N GLU A 111 9.93 -10.15 -20.15
CA GLU A 111 10.37 -11.17 -21.11
C GLU A 111 9.19 -11.89 -21.77
N TYR A 112 8.17 -12.27 -21.00
CA TYR A 112 6.95 -12.87 -21.52
C TYR A 112 6.23 -11.95 -22.51
N LEU A 113 6.01 -10.69 -22.16
CA LEU A 113 5.34 -9.70 -23.01
C LEU A 113 6.13 -9.40 -24.29
N ASP A 114 7.45 -9.36 -24.20
CA ASP A 114 8.31 -9.11 -25.37
C ASP A 114 8.27 -10.30 -26.33
N ASN A 115 8.28 -11.54 -25.82
CA ASN A 115 8.17 -12.74 -26.65
C ASN A 115 6.79 -12.89 -27.33
N HIS A 116 5.72 -12.41 -26.69
CA HIS A 116 4.34 -12.50 -27.22
C HIS A 116 3.89 -11.27 -28.00
N ARG A 117 4.75 -10.23 -28.12
CA ARG A 117 4.50 -9.07 -28.98
C ARG A 117 4.74 -9.37 -30.46
N ASP A 118 5.58 -10.35 -30.76
CA ASP A 118 5.98 -10.69 -32.13
C ASP A 118 4.96 -11.58 -32.87
N ASP A 119 4.00 -12.17 -32.16
CA ASP A 119 2.94 -13.02 -32.75
C ASP A 119 1.78 -12.24 -33.39
N ASP A 120 1.74 -10.90 -33.25
CA ASP A 120 0.68 -10.02 -33.78
C ASP A 120 1.09 -9.25 -35.06
N LEU A 121 2.21 -9.60 -35.72
CA LEU A 121 2.58 -9.01 -37.02
C LEU A 121 2.00 -9.84 -38.18
N PRO A 122 1.06 -9.29 -39.00
CA PRO A 122 0.62 -9.95 -40.22
C PRO A 122 1.74 -9.87 -41.28
N GLY A 123 2.18 -11.05 -41.76
CA GLY A 123 2.93 -11.18 -43.01
C GLY A 123 2.08 -10.97 -44.25
#